data_AF-A0A962SVQ3-F1
#
_entry.id   AF-A0A962SVQ3-F1
#
_cell.length_a   1.000
_cell.length_b   1.000
_cell.length_c   1.000
_cell.angle_alpha   90.00
_cell.angle_beta   90.00
_cell.angle_gamma   90.00
#
_symmetry.space_group_name_H-M   'P 1'
#
loop_
_entity.id
_entity.type
_entity.pdbx_description
1 polymer ?
#
loop_
_entity_poly.entity_id
_entity_poly.type
_entity_poly.pdbx_seq_one_letter_code
_entity_poly.pdbx_strand_id
1 'polypeptide(L)' 'MSHSPFEPWPLNEQTAKILGLPLIALTPYAQLWANRTEWLWFEPMAHVAIWQGPDAQHEFHADSLDEALECIERQAVG' A
#
# COMPACT_ATOMS: atom_id res chain seq x y z
N MET A 1 3.71 0.15 20.87
CA MET A 1 3.42 -0.34 19.52
C MET A 1 2.30 0.54 19.01
N SER A 2 2.64 1.55 18.23
CA SER A 2 1.62 2.40 17.61
C SER A 2 0.90 1.51 16.60
N HIS A 3 -0.41 1.34 16.75
CA HIS A 3 -1.20 0.66 15.73
C HIS A 3 -1.18 1.56 14.51
N SER A 4 -0.55 1.10 13.42
CA SER A 4 -0.61 1.80 12.13
C SER A 4 -2.09 2.06 11.81
N PRO A 5 -2.46 3.29 11.36
CA PRO A 5 -3.85 3.61 11.05
C PRO A 5 -4.37 2.88 9.81
N PHE A 6 -3.50 2.16 9.11
CA PHE A 6 -3.84 1.34 7.95
C PHE A 6 -4.53 0.05 8.39
N GLU A 7 -5.62 -0.27 7.72
CA GLU A 7 -6.36 -1.52 7.88
C GLU A 7 -6.38 -2.29 6.55
N PRO A 8 -6.47 -3.63 6.59
CA PRO A 8 -6.62 -4.43 5.37
C PRO A 8 -7.87 -4.01 4.61
N TRP A 9 -7.73 -3.82 3.30
CA TRP A 9 -8.81 -3.44 2.42
C TRP A 9 -8.90 -4.41 1.24
N PRO A 10 -10.11 -4.70 0.71
CA PRO A 10 -10.25 -5.71 -0.33
C PRO A 10 -9.57 -5.25 -1.61
N LEU A 11 -8.69 -6.10 -2.15
CA LEU A 11 -8.04 -5.88 -3.45
C LEU A 11 -8.77 -6.69 -4.52
N ASN A 12 -9.61 -6.02 -5.31
CA ASN A 12 -10.39 -6.61 -6.40
C ASN A 12 -10.52 -5.61 -7.55
N GLU A 13 -11.16 -6.02 -8.65
CA GLU A 13 -11.34 -5.17 -9.84
C GLU A 13 -11.99 -3.82 -9.53
N GLN A 14 -12.98 -3.81 -8.64
CA GLN A 14 -13.68 -2.59 -8.28
C GLN A 14 -12.76 -1.64 -7.50
N THR A 15 -12.02 -2.14 -6.51
CA THR A 15 -11.11 -1.29 -5.72
C THR A 15 -9.91 -0.84 -6.53
N ALA A 16 -9.32 -1.70 -7.37
CA ALA A 16 -8.26 -1.30 -8.29
C ALA A 16 -8.71 -0.16 -9.22
N LYS A 17 -9.94 -0.25 -9.76
CA LYS A 17 -10.50 0.83 -10.58
C LYS A 17 -10.67 2.14 -9.83
N ILE A 18 -11.15 2.10 -8.57
CA ILE A 18 -11.32 3.29 -7.74
C ILE A 18 -9.96 3.94 -7.43
N LEU A 19 -8.95 3.12 -7.16
CA LEU A 19 -7.61 3.57 -6.79
C LEU A 19 -6.68 3.85 -7.99
N GLY A 20 -7.13 3.60 -9.21
CA GLY A 20 -6.31 3.76 -10.41
C GLY A 20 -5.19 2.71 -10.55
N LEU A 21 -5.26 1.61 -9.81
CA LEU A 21 -4.32 0.51 -9.94
C LEU A 21 -4.56 -0.26 -11.24
N PRO A 22 -3.51 -0.64 -11.97
CA PRO A 22 -3.67 -1.44 -13.19
C PRO A 22 -4.15 -2.86 -12.82
N LEU A 23 -4.92 -3.51 -13.69
CA LEU A 23 -5.45 -4.86 -13.41
C LEU A 23 -4.35 -5.91 -13.16
N ILE A 24 -3.14 -5.69 -13.68
CA ILE A 24 -1.96 -6.54 -13.41
C ILE A 24 -1.52 -6.50 -11.93
N ALA A 25 -1.94 -5.49 -11.16
CA ALA A 25 -1.69 -5.38 -9.72
C ALA A 25 -2.60 -6.27 -8.88
N LEU A 26 -3.63 -6.89 -9.49
CA LEU A 26 -4.53 -7.84 -8.83
C LEU A 26 -3.93 -9.25 -8.87
N THR A 27 -2.89 -9.47 -8.07
CA THR A 27 -2.29 -10.79 -7.92
C THR A 27 -2.91 -11.54 -6.73
N PRO A 28 -2.75 -12.87 -6.64
CA PRO A 28 -3.22 -13.64 -5.48
C PRO A 28 -2.51 -13.30 -4.17
N TYR A 29 -1.35 -12.63 -4.22
CA TYR A 29 -0.50 -12.37 -3.05
C TYR A 29 -0.43 -10.89 -2.69
N ALA A 30 -0.83 -10.00 -3.62
CA ALA A 30 -0.87 -8.58 -3.38
C ALA A 30 -1.87 -8.24 -2.27
N GLN A 31 -1.47 -7.28 -1.46
CA GLN A 31 -2.24 -6.80 -0.32
C GLN A 31 -2.53 -5.31 -0.50
N LEU A 32 -3.74 -4.91 -0.13
CA LEU A 32 -4.13 -3.51 -0.08
C LEU A 32 -4.44 -3.16 1.36
N TRP A 33 -3.83 -2.10 1.83
CA TRP A 33 -4.02 -1.52 3.15
C TRP A 33 -4.41 -0.07 2.98
N ALA A 34 -5.40 0.41 3.72
CA ALA A 34 -5.88 1.77 3.56
C ALA A 34 -6.29 2.38 4.89
N ASN A 35 -6.21 3.70 4.96
CA ASN A 35 -6.80 4.49 6.03
C ASN A 35 -7.82 5.48 5.42
N ARG A 36 -8.18 6.55 6.14
CA ARG A 36 -9.17 7.52 5.65
C ARG A 36 -8.70 8.37 4.47
N THR A 37 -7.40 8.53 4.29
CA THR A 37 -6.80 9.51 3.37
C THR A 37 -5.77 8.90 2.42
N GLU A 38 -5.29 7.69 2.71
CA GLU A 38 -4.14 7.09 2.05
C GLU A 38 -4.36 5.60 1.82
N TRP A 39 -3.56 5.03 0.91
CA TRP A 39 -3.52 3.59 0.70
C TRP A 39 -2.11 3.10 0.37
N LEU A 40 -1.84 1.85 0.72
CA LEU A 40 -0.64 1.08 0.43
C LEU A 40 -1.04 -0.18 -0.32
N TRP A 41 -0.51 -0.36 -1.52
CA TRP A 41 -0.50 -1.62 -2.23
C TRP A 41 0.87 -2.27 -2.05
N PHE A 42 0.92 -3.56 -1.73
CA PHE A 42 2.15 -4.32 -1.50
C PHE A 42 2.11 -5.67 -2.21
N GLU A 43 3.14 -5.96 -3.00
CA GLU A 43 3.34 -7.26 -3.66
C GLU A 43 4.56 -7.98 -3.06
N PRO A 44 4.35 -8.99 -2.20
CA PRO A 44 5.44 -9.70 -1.54
C PRO A 44 6.32 -10.48 -2.50
N MET A 45 5.81 -10.98 -3.63
CA MET A 45 6.62 -11.77 -4.57
C MET A 45 7.58 -10.91 -5.40
N ALA A 46 7.27 -9.62 -5.55
CA ALA A 46 8.10 -8.65 -6.25
C ALA A 46 8.94 -7.79 -5.28
N HIS A 47 8.66 -7.84 -3.97
CA HIS A 47 9.20 -6.94 -2.95
C HIS A 47 8.96 -5.45 -3.28
N VAL A 48 7.77 -5.15 -3.83
CA VAL A 48 7.40 -3.80 -4.27
C VAL A 48 6.21 -3.31 -3.45
N ALA A 49 6.31 -2.06 -3.00
CA ALA A 49 5.25 -1.30 -2.36
C ALA A 49 4.95 -0.03 -3.17
N ILE A 50 3.66 0.27 -3.30
CA ILE A 50 3.17 1.54 -3.85
C ILE A 50 2.29 2.17 -2.78
N TRP A 51 2.71 3.33 -2.28
CA TRP A 51 1.96 4.14 -1.34
C TRP A 51 1.41 5.37 -2.05
N GLN A 52 0.11 5.62 -1.92
CA GLN A 52 -0.49 6.91 -2.24
C GLN A 52 -0.65 7.69 -0.95
N GLY A 53 0.29 8.60 -0.73
CA GLY A 53 0.22 9.60 0.32
C GLY A 53 -0.69 10.77 -0.05
N PRO A 54 -0.83 11.75 0.85
CA PRO A 54 -1.67 12.93 0.63
C PRO A 54 -1.20 13.79 -0.55
N ASP A 55 0.12 13.84 -0.80
CA ASP A 55 0.71 14.73 -1.80
C ASP A 55 1.10 14.04 -3.10
N ALA A 56 1.49 12.77 -3.05
CA ALA A 56 1.99 12.04 -4.22
C ALA A 56 1.92 10.51 -4.05
N GLN A 57 2.09 9.82 -5.18
CA GLN A 57 2.32 8.38 -5.22
C GLN A 57 3.82 8.09 -5.11
N HIS A 58 4.18 7.11 -4.30
CA HIS A 58 5.55 6.69 -4.03
C HIS A 58 5.67 5.19 -4.26
N GLU A 59 6.57 4.80 -5.16
CA GLU A 59 6.96 3.40 -5.37
C GLU A 59 8.30 3.16 -4.69
N PHE A 60 8.39 2.07 -3.93
CA PHE A 60 9.61 1.71 -3.21
C PHE A 60 9.73 0.20 -2.98
N HIS A 61 10.95 -0.24 -2.72
CA HIS A 61 11.26 -1.62 -2.36
C HIS A 61 10.91 -1.86 -0.89
N ALA A 62 10.29 -3.00 -0.60
CA ALA A 62 10.04 -3.48 0.76
C ALA A 62 10.06 -5.01 0.80
N ASP A 63 10.79 -5.60 1.74
CA ASP A 63 10.91 -7.05 1.89
C ASP A 63 9.68 -7.63 2.63
N SER A 64 8.95 -6.79 3.37
CA SER A 64 7.75 -7.19 4.10
C SER A 64 6.72 -6.06 4.19
N LEU A 65 5.47 -6.44 4.52
CA LEU A 65 4.41 -5.47 4.78
C LEU A 65 4.73 -4.57 5.98
N ASP A 66 5.28 -5.15 7.05
CA ASP A 66 5.65 -4.40 8.25
C ASP A 66 6.72 -3.34 7.94
N GLU A 67 7.73 -3.71 7.14
CA GLU A 67 8.73 -2.76 6.64
C GLU A 67 8.08 -1.68 5.77
N ALA A 68 7.16 -2.05 4.87
CA ALA A 68 6.47 -1.08 4.02
C ALA A 68 5.67 -0.05 4.84
N LEU A 69 4.97 -0.51 5.88
CA LEU A 69 4.23 0.35 6.81
C LEU A 69 5.17 1.23 7.63
N GLU A 70 6.29 0.70 8.15
CA GLU A 70 7.31 1.49 8.85
C GLU A 70 7.93 2.57 7.94
N CYS A 71 8.15 2.26 6.66
CA CYS A 71 8.64 3.23 5.67
C CYS A 71 7.67 4.39 5.48
N ILE A 72 6.37 4.11 5.37
CA ILE A 72 5.33 5.16 5.28
C ILE A 72 5.33 6.02 6.54
N GLU A 73 5.35 5.40 7.73
CA GLU A 73 5.35 6.14 9.00
C GLU A 73 6.56 7.06 9.13
N ARG A 74 7.74 6.65 8.64
CA ARG A 74 8.94 7.50 8.61
C ARG A 74 8.83 8.65 7.60
N GLN A 75 8.18 8.42 6.45
CA GLN A 75 8.01 9.44 5.40
C GLN A 75 6.92 10.46 5.74
N ALA A 76 5.84 10.05 6.41
CA ALA A 76 4.73 10.92 6.80
C ALA A 76 5.09 11.91 7.94
N VAL A 77 6.19 11.68 8.66
CA VAL A 77 6.69 12.55 9.75
C VAL A 77 7.81 13.49 9.26
N GLY A 78 8.14 13.46 7.95
CA GLY A 78 9.14 14.31 7.31
C GLY A 78 8.71 15.76 7.12
#